data_AF-A0A2G5UDY3-F1
#
_entry.id   AF-A0A2G5UDY3-F1
#
_cell.length_a   1.000
_cell.length_b   1.000
_cell.length_c   1.000
_cell.angle_alpha   90.00
_cell.angle_beta   90.00
_cell.angle_gamma   90.00
#
_symmetry.space_group_name_H-M   'P 1'
#
loop_
_entity.id
_entity.type
_entity.pdbx_description
1 polymer ?
#
loop_
_entity_poly.entity_id
_entity_poly.type
_entity_poly.pdbx_seq_one_letter_code
_entity_poly.pdbx_strand_id
1 'polypeptide(L)'
;MADPINDFDLWNELPNELKKRCISKMNVQTRQSLKRTCRNECLLVSLVKVRFTSLYVWFTGWGALEGYYTFDGNDHHEYVFTYSTEFSSLQLAQQIFKYVSESVSVVDRLHVDNAPATILDHVSDNSLNVKNLAMLDCNENSTMAALSKCITSNIRVFQTFHRHVHNFPIDLLTFELLESLQLLNVSNVAMFGFPVIVAGRWMMMRDTVGKKMQFATKSKQTMAHFQNEYHDRSQYHPSESVCKIGTDSAGISIVLKFEQELEDTQYFIMGVVRYDDNEGIEDLWSDMDALTPNGIW
;
A
#
# COMPACT_ATOMS: atom_id res chain seq x y z
N MET A 1 40.03 5.68 -10.00
CA MET A 1 39.96 4.65 -11.06
C MET A 1 39.26 5.28 -12.24
N ALA A 2 39.79 5.13 -13.46
CA ALA A 2 39.14 5.67 -14.66
C ALA A 2 37.79 4.95 -14.87
N ASP A 3 36.77 5.69 -15.31
CA ASP A 3 35.44 5.13 -15.59
C ASP A 3 35.54 4.33 -16.91
N PRO A 4 35.33 2.99 -16.90
CA PRO A 4 35.56 2.13 -18.07
C PRO A 4 34.65 2.43 -19.27
N ILE A 5 33.69 3.34 -19.13
CA ILE A 5 32.85 3.83 -20.22
C ILE A 5 33.66 4.66 -21.23
N ASN A 6 34.74 5.33 -20.80
CA ASN A 6 35.52 6.22 -21.65
C ASN A 6 36.41 5.50 -22.67
N ASP A 7 36.48 4.16 -22.64
CA ASP A 7 37.27 3.35 -23.56
C ASP A 7 36.50 2.95 -24.84
N PHE A 8 35.22 3.38 -24.97
CA PHE A 8 34.34 3.00 -26.07
C PHE A 8 33.78 4.23 -26.79
N ASP A 9 33.90 4.26 -28.13
CA ASP A 9 33.40 5.38 -28.94
C ASP A 9 31.96 5.15 -29.45
N LEU A 10 31.51 3.89 -29.53
CA LEU A 10 30.19 3.52 -30.05
C LEU A 10 29.37 2.70 -29.05
N TRP A 11 28.05 2.97 -28.99
CA TRP A 11 27.12 2.20 -28.15
C TRP A 11 27.18 0.69 -28.43
N ASN A 12 27.35 0.29 -29.69
CA ASN A 12 27.37 -1.11 -30.09
C ASN A 12 28.60 -1.88 -29.59
N GLU A 13 29.67 -1.18 -29.24
CA GLU A 13 30.91 -1.77 -28.71
C GLU A 13 30.84 -2.02 -27.21
N LEU A 14 29.89 -1.37 -26.51
CA LEU A 14 29.70 -1.55 -25.07
C LEU A 14 29.29 -2.99 -24.76
N PRO A 15 29.97 -3.65 -23.81
CA PRO A 15 29.53 -4.93 -23.27
C PRO A 15 28.10 -4.84 -22.72
N ASN A 16 27.34 -5.93 -22.85
CA ASN A 16 25.95 -6.00 -22.38
C ASN A 16 25.81 -5.59 -20.90
N GLU A 17 26.79 -5.90 -20.05
CA GLU A 17 26.75 -5.51 -18.63
C GLU A 17 26.85 -3.99 -18.42
N LEU A 18 27.64 -3.28 -19.22
CA LEU A 18 27.68 -1.81 -19.16
C LEU A 18 26.40 -1.20 -19.74
N LYS A 19 25.89 -1.75 -20.85
CA LYS A 19 24.59 -1.33 -21.41
C LYS A 19 23.47 -1.49 -20.40
N LYS A 20 23.40 -2.61 -19.69
CA LYS A 20 22.39 -2.86 -18.64
C LYS A 20 22.47 -1.81 -17.53
N ARG A 21 23.68 -1.43 -17.09
CA ARG A 21 23.90 -0.36 -16.09
C ARG A 21 23.45 1.02 -16.58
N CYS A 22 23.62 1.32 -17.87
CA CYS A 22 23.08 2.55 -18.47
C CYS A 22 21.55 2.48 -18.52
N ILE A 23 21.00 1.37 -19.02
CA ILE A 23 19.56 1.13 -19.17
C ILE A 23 18.82 1.19 -17.83
N SER A 24 19.43 0.75 -16.73
CA SER A 24 18.83 0.83 -15.38
C SER A 24 18.67 2.26 -14.87
N LYS A 25 19.41 3.21 -15.45
CA LYS A 25 19.34 4.65 -15.12
C LYS A 25 18.48 5.44 -16.11
N MET A 26 18.00 4.82 -17.18
CA MET A 26 17.15 5.48 -18.17
C MET A 26 15.71 5.55 -17.69
N ASN A 27 15.04 6.66 -17.98
CA ASN A 27 13.61 6.79 -17.75
C ASN A 27 12.76 5.94 -18.71
N VAL A 28 11.45 5.83 -18.44
CA VAL A 28 10.54 4.99 -19.25
C VAL A 28 10.56 5.41 -20.72
N GLN A 29 10.52 6.72 -21.01
CA GLN A 29 10.48 7.22 -22.38
C GLN A 29 11.76 6.86 -23.15
N THR A 30 12.93 7.10 -22.57
CA THR A 30 14.23 6.75 -23.18
C THR A 30 14.35 5.24 -23.38
N ARG A 31 13.89 4.43 -22.41
CA ARG A 31 13.86 2.96 -22.53
C ARG A 31 12.96 2.50 -23.67
N GLN A 32 11.78 3.12 -23.83
CA GLN A 32 10.86 2.82 -24.93
C GLN A 32 11.46 3.19 -26.29
N SER A 33 12.14 4.34 -26.38
CA SER A 33 12.87 4.72 -27.58
C SER A 33 13.99 3.72 -27.90
N LEU A 34 14.79 3.31 -26.91
CA LEU A 34 15.86 2.34 -27.08
C LEU A 34 15.33 0.97 -27.54
N LYS A 35 14.20 0.49 -27.00
CA LYS A 35 13.54 -0.76 -27.44
C LYS A 35 13.23 -0.76 -28.94
N ARG A 36 12.98 0.41 -29.54
CA ARG A 36 12.61 0.55 -30.96
C ARG A 36 13.81 0.64 -31.90
N THR A 37 15.05 0.72 -31.38
CA THR A 37 16.25 0.91 -32.21
C THR A 37 16.68 -0.37 -32.93
N CYS A 38 16.76 -1.51 -32.22
CA CYS A 38 17.02 -2.81 -32.82
C CYS A 38 16.58 -3.97 -31.91
N ARG A 39 16.54 -5.19 -32.45
CA ARG A 39 16.11 -6.40 -31.72
C ARG A 39 16.97 -6.70 -30.49
N ASN A 40 18.29 -6.52 -30.57
CA ASN A 40 19.19 -6.79 -29.46
C ASN A 40 18.96 -5.83 -28.30
N GLU A 41 18.78 -4.54 -28.58
CA GLU A 41 18.47 -3.54 -27.54
C GLU A 41 17.07 -3.76 -26.95
N CYS A 42 16.09 -4.16 -27.77
CA CYS A 42 14.77 -4.54 -27.27
C CYS A 42 14.85 -5.68 -26.22
N LEU A 43 15.65 -6.71 -26.50
CA LEU A 43 15.89 -7.80 -25.56
C LEU A 43 16.62 -7.31 -24.30
N LEU A 44 17.69 -6.52 -24.46
CA LEU A 44 18.44 -5.97 -23.33
C LEU A 44 17.57 -5.12 -22.40
N VAL A 45 16.79 -4.19 -22.95
CA VAL A 45 15.89 -3.35 -22.14
C VAL A 45 14.84 -4.18 -21.41
N SER A 46 14.33 -5.24 -22.04
CA SER A 46 13.33 -6.12 -21.43
C SER A 46 13.91 -7.00 -20.31
N LEU A 47 15.22 -7.23 -20.30
CA LEU A 47 15.92 -7.96 -19.22
C LEU A 47 16.22 -7.08 -18.00
N VAL A 48 16.30 -5.77 -18.17
CA VAL A 48 16.63 -4.84 -17.08
C VAL A 48 15.34 -4.31 -16.48
N LYS A 49 14.90 -4.87 -15.35
CA LYS A 49 13.77 -4.30 -14.61
C LYS A 49 14.16 -3.02 -13.88
N VAL A 50 13.19 -2.12 -13.69
CA VAL A 50 13.38 -0.87 -12.94
C VAL A 50 12.53 -0.83 -11.69
N ARG A 51 12.93 0.00 -10.73
CA ARG A 51 12.16 0.27 -9.51
C ARG A 51 11.44 1.60 -9.64
N PHE A 52 10.16 1.63 -9.28
CA PHE A 52 9.41 2.87 -9.12
C PHE A 52 9.31 3.21 -7.63
N THR A 53 9.71 4.42 -7.26
CA THR A 53 9.57 4.94 -5.89
C THR A 53 8.12 5.34 -5.61
N SER A 54 7.41 5.79 -6.64
CA SER A 54 5.97 5.98 -6.59
C SER A 54 5.34 5.87 -7.98
N LEU A 55 4.08 5.46 -8.03
CA LEU A 55 3.21 5.53 -9.18
C LEU A 55 1.83 5.98 -8.70
N TYR A 56 1.34 7.08 -9.26
CA TYR A 56 0.01 7.61 -8.99
C TYR A 56 -0.81 7.54 -10.27
N VAL A 57 -2.06 7.12 -10.14
CA VAL A 57 -3.01 6.95 -11.24
C VAL A 57 -4.37 7.40 -10.71
N TRP A 58 -4.93 8.48 -11.24
CA TRP A 58 -6.27 8.92 -10.84
C TRP A 58 -7.18 9.22 -12.03
N PHE A 59 -8.44 8.87 -11.88
CA PHE A 59 -9.49 9.14 -12.85
C PHE A 59 -10.31 10.32 -12.36
N THR A 60 -10.24 11.41 -13.11
CA THR A 60 -11.12 12.55 -12.85
C THR A 60 -12.56 12.18 -13.24
N GLY A 61 -13.55 12.82 -12.61
CA GLY A 61 -14.98 12.63 -12.93
C GLY A 61 -15.39 13.01 -14.36
N TRP A 62 -14.45 13.48 -15.17
CA TRP A 62 -14.63 13.84 -16.58
C TRP A 62 -13.97 12.82 -17.52
N GLY A 63 -13.51 11.68 -16.99
CA GLY A 63 -12.83 10.63 -17.75
C GLY A 63 -11.38 10.96 -18.09
N ALA A 64 -10.79 12.02 -17.54
CA ALA A 64 -9.37 12.28 -17.70
C ALA A 64 -8.55 11.39 -16.76
N LEU A 65 -7.50 10.75 -17.31
CA LEU A 65 -6.47 10.06 -16.56
C LEU A 65 -5.29 10.99 -16.37
N GLU A 66 -4.83 11.06 -15.14
CA GLU A 66 -3.57 11.70 -14.78
C GLU A 66 -2.71 10.70 -13.99
N GLY A 67 -1.41 10.73 -14.26
CA GLY A 67 -0.47 9.91 -13.53
C GLY A 67 0.93 10.49 -13.49
N TYR A 68 1.69 10.02 -12.51
CA TYR A 68 3.12 10.32 -12.44
C TYR A 68 3.84 9.16 -11.77
N TYR A 69 5.11 9.01 -12.12
CA TYR A 69 6.00 8.12 -11.40
C TYR A 69 7.29 8.83 -11.02
N THR A 70 8.01 8.23 -10.07
CA THR A 70 9.37 8.66 -9.69
C THR A 70 10.31 7.46 -9.75
N PHE A 71 11.54 7.72 -10.19
CA PHE A 71 12.61 6.71 -10.26
C PHE A 71 13.55 6.85 -9.06
N ASP A 72 14.21 5.75 -8.72
CA ASP A 72 15.32 5.75 -7.78
C ASP A 72 16.47 6.62 -8.34
N GLY A 73 16.89 7.64 -7.58
CA GLY A 73 17.94 8.58 -7.96
C GLY A 73 17.51 9.82 -8.74
N ASN A 74 16.20 10.09 -8.87
CA ASN A 74 15.69 11.36 -9.43
C ASN A 74 14.50 11.86 -8.60
N ASP A 75 14.67 12.98 -7.89
CA ASP A 75 13.62 13.64 -7.10
C ASP A 75 12.58 14.38 -7.97
N HIS A 76 12.77 14.40 -9.28
CA HIS A 76 11.84 15.02 -10.21
C HIS A 76 10.72 14.05 -10.59
N HIS A 77 9.48 14.47 -10.37
CA HIS A 77 8.30 13.82 -10.92
C HIS A 77 8.39 13.86 -12.45
N GLU A 78 8.51 12.69 -13.09
CA GLU A 78 8.26 12.62 -14.51
C GLU A 78 6.73 12.58 -14.70
N TYR A 79 6.20 13.70 -15.18
CA TYR A 79 4.81 13.81 -15.62
C TYR A 79 4.62 12.85 -16.78
N VAL A 80 3.79 11.84 -16.58
CA VAL A 80 3.45 10.92 -17.66
C VAL A 80 1.95 10.97 -17.80
N PHE A 81 1.53 11.60 -18.89
CA PHE A 81 0.18 11.67 -19.46
C PHE A 81 -0.93 12.45 -18.71
N THR A 82 -1.57 13.35 -19.47
CA THR A 82 -2.86 13.99 -19.20
C THR A 82 -3.71 13.77 -20.45
N TYR A 83 -4.83 13.06 -20.36
CA TYR A 83 -5.71 12.82 -21.52
C TYR A 83 -7.14 13.23 -21.22
N SER A 84 -7.82 13.83 -22.20
CA SER A 84 -9.12 14.48 -22.01
C SER A 84 -10.34 13.60 -22.35
N THR A 85 -10.17 12.32 -22.73
CA THR A 85 -11.31 11.45 -23.08
C THR A 85 -11.26 10.08 -22.41
N GLU A 86 -12.39 9.66 -21.83
CA GLU A 86 -12.55 8.48 -20.96
C GLU A 86 -12.08 7.16 -21.59
N PHE A 87 -12.43 6.90 -22.84
CA PHE A 87 -12.05 5.66 -23.53
C PHE A 87 -10.54 5.57 -23.79
N SER A 88 -9.93 6.70 -24.18
CA SER A 88 -8.48 6.77 -24.38
C SER A 88 -7.71 6.64 -23.06
N SER A 89 -8.28 7.17 -21.98
CA SER A 89 -7.72 7.13 -20.63
C SER A 89 -7.64 5.71 -20.09
N LEU A 90 -8.70 4.91 -20.21
CA LEU A 90 -8.71 3.53 -19.70
C LEU A 90 -7.69 2.63 -20.43
N GLN A 91 -7.67 2.67 -21.77
CA GLN A 91 -6.74 1.86 -22.55
C GLN A 91 -5.28 2.19 -22.23
N LEU A 92 -4.98 3.47 -22.04
CA LEU A 92 -3.65 3.89 -21.66
C LEU A 92 -3.29 3.41 -20.25
N ALA A 93 -4.18 3.59 -19.27
CA ALA A 93 -3.99 3.07 -17.92
C ALA A 93 -3.67 1.57 -17.93
N GLN A 94 -4.44 0.79 -18.70
CA GLN A 94 -4.19 -0.64 -18.87
C GLN A 94 -2.81 -0.92 -19.49
N GLN A 95 -2.36 -0.13 -20.47
CA GLN A 95 -1.02 -0.27 -21.05
C GLN A 95 0.09 0.08 -20.04
N ILE A 96 -0.12 1.09 -19.20
CA ILE A 96 0.83 1.45 -18.14
C ILE A 96 0.94 0.32 -17.13
N PHE A 97 -0.19 -0.19 -16.63
CA PHE A 97 -0.18 -1.28 -15.67
C PHE A 97 0.41 -2.57 -16.25
N LYS A 98 0.16 -2.84 -17.54
CA LYS A 98 0.83 -3.92 -18.26
C LYS A 98 2.35 -3.71 -18.34
N TYR A 99 2.79 -2.48 -18.64
CA TYR A 99 4.21 -2.16 -18.61
C TYR A 99 4.81 -2.36 -17.22
N VAL A 100 4.11 -1.93 -16.17
CA VAL A 100 4.53 -2.07 -14.78
C VAL A 100 4.69 -3.55 -14.42
N SER A 101 3.70 -4.39 -14.73
CA SER A 101 3.79 -5.83 -14.42
C SER A 101 4.93 -6.54 -15.16
N GLU A 102 5.21 -6.16 -16.41
CA GLU A 102 6.23 -6.81 -17.24
C GLU A 102 7.65 -6.27 -16.99
N SER A 103 7.79 -4.97 -16.79
CA SER A 103 9.08 -4.25 -16.87
C SER A 103 9.53 -3.60 -15.56
N VAL A 104 8.68 -3.52 -14.53
CA VAL A 104 9.02 -2.93 -13.23
C VAL A 104 9.24 -4.07 -12.22
N SER A 105 10.35 -4.02 -11.48
CA SER A 105 10.67 -5.04 -10.47
C SER A 105 9.83 -4.87 -9.21
N VAL A 106 9.58 -3.63 -8.82
CA VAL A 106 8.77 -3.26 -7.64
C VAL A 106 8.33 -1.80 -7.73
N VAL A 107 7.11 -1.54 -7.28
CA VAL A 107 6.56 -0.20 -7.03
C VAL A 107 6.48 -0.01 -5.52
N ASP A 108 7.23 0.96 -5.00
CA ASP A 108 7.24 1.22 -3.55
C ASP A 108 5.92 1.78 -3.06
N ARG A 109 5.33 2.69 -3.84
CA ARG A 109 4.04 3.32 -3.53
C ARG A 109 3.17 3.35 -4.78
N LEU A 110 2.09 2.57 -4.79
CA LEU A 110 1.08 2.61 -5.84
C LEU A 110 -0.18 3.26 -5.27
N HIS A 111 -0.59 4.36 -5.87
CA HIS A 111 -1.80 5.09 -5.51
C HIS A 111 -2.75 5.06 -6.70
N VAL A 112 -3.93 4.49 -6.49
CA VAL A 112 -4.98 4.41 -7.50
C VAL A 112 -6.20 5.12 -6.94
N ASP A 113 -6.70 6.12 -7.65
CA ASP A 113 -7.83 6.95 -7.23
C ASP A 113 -8.97 6.92 -8.25
N ASN A 114 -10.19 6.65 -7.77
CA ASN A 114 -11.45 6.65 -8.53
C ASN A 114 -11.40 5.77 -9.80
N ALA A 115 -10.58 4.72 -9.79
CA ALA A 115 -10.39 3.86 -10.95
C ALA A 115 -11.48 2.77 -11.07
N PRO A 116 -11.89 2.41 -12.30
CA PRO A 116 -12.77 1.27 -12.53
C PRO A 116 -12.01 -0.06 -12.36
N ALA A 117 -12.74 -1.14 -12.05
CA ALA A 117 -12.16 -2.47 -11.85
C ALA A 117 -11.42 -3.01 -13.08
N THR A 118 -11.83 -2.57 -14.28
CA THR A 118 -11.26 -2.98 -15.56
C THR A 118 -9.89 -2.38 -15.86
N ILE A 119 -9.41 -1.45 -15.03
CA ILE A 119 -8.10 -0.78 -15.24
C ILE A 119 -6.91 -1.77 -15.26
N LEU A 120 -7.09 -2.95 -14.66
CA LEU A 120 -6.06 -3.99 -14.56
C LEU A 120 -6.37 -5.25 -15.39
N ASP A 121 -7.33 -5.19 -16.32
CA ASP A 121 -7.73 -6.37 -17.12
C ASP A 121 -6.60 -6.98 -17.95
N HIS A 122 -5.58 -6.19 -18.29
CA HIS A 122 -4.40 -6.63 -19.06
C HIS A 122 -3.23 -7.08 -18.17
N VAL A 123 -3.44 -7.10 -16.87
CA VAL A 123 -2.44 -7.53 -15.88
C VAL A 123 -2.77 -8.94 -15.43
N SER A 124 -1.78 -9.81 -15.46
CA SER A 124 -1.90 -11.17 -14.92
C SER A 124 -2.02 -11.14 -13.40
N ASP A 125 -2.73 -12.11 -12.83
CA ASP A 125 -2.83 -12.25 -11.38
C ASP A 125 -1.44 -12.46 -10.76
N ASN A 126 -1.23 -11.95 -9.55
CA ASN A 126 0.04 -12.03 -8.83
C ASN A 126 1.28 -11.55 -9.61
N SER A 127 1.13 -10.54 -10.47
CA SER A 127 2.24 -10.01 -11.30
C SER A 127 2.72 -8.62 -10.88
N LEU A 128 1.89 -7.83 -10.20
CA LEU A 128 2.27 -6.52 -9.70
C LEU A 128 2.98 -6.64 -8.36
N ASN A 129 4.26 -6.30 -8.34
CA ASN A 129 5.04 -6.25 -7.11
C ASN A 129 4.94 -4.86 -6.47
N VAL A 130 4.12 -4.72 -5.42
CA VAL A 130 3.82 -3.45 -4.76
C VAL A 130 4.11 -3.57 -3.27
N LYS A 131 4.77 -2.56 -2.68
CA LYS A 131 4.99 -2.49 -1.23
C LYS A 131 3.88 -1.74 -0.50
N ASN A 132 3.52 -0.56 -0.97
CA ASN A 132 2.46 0.26 -0.38
C ASN A 132 1.37 0.48 -1.43
N LEU A 133 0.17 -0.02 -1.15
CA LEU A 133 -0.97 0.08 -2.05
C LEU A 133 -2.03 1.00 -1.42
N ALA A 134 -2.36 2.09 -2.11
CA ALA A 134 -3.45 2.98 -1.74
C ALA A 134 -4.55 2.95 -2.80
N MET A 135 -5.77 2.61 -2.38
CA MET A 135 -6.97 2.55 -3.21
C MET A 135 -7.95 3.62 -2.71
N LEU A 136 -7.94 4.79 -3.35
CA LEU A 136 -8.72 5.97 -2.96
C LEU A 136 -9.97 6.04 -3.84
N ASP A 137 -11.15 6.23 -3.26
CA ASP A 137 -12.45 6.28 -3.94
C ASP A 137 -12.74 5.13 -4.92
N CYS A 138 -12.00 4.04 -4.81
CA CYS A 138 -12.22 2.82 -5.60
C CYS A 138 -13.32 1.99 -4.94
N ASN A 139 -14.29 1.50 -5.72
CA ASN A 139 -15.27 0.57 -5.16
C ASN A 139 -14.64 -0.80 -4.78
N GLU A 140 -15.42 -1.64 -4.10
CA GLU A 140 -15.04 -3.00 -3.71
C GLU A 140 -14.45 -3.81 -4.86
N ASN A 141 -15.15 -3.86 -5.99
CA ASN A 141 -14.74 -4.63 -7.16
C ASN A 141 -13.37 -4.18 -7.69
N SER A 142 -13.12 -2.87 -7.68
CA SER A 142 -11.85 -2.30 -8.16
C SER A 142 -10.71 -2.60 -7.19
N THR A 143 -11.00 -2.56 -5.89
CA THR A 143 -10.03 -2.90 -4.85
C THR A 143 -9.69 -4.39 -4.86
N MET A 144 -10.69 -5.27 -4.98
CA MET A 144 -10.51 -6.72 -5.13
C MET A 144 -9.70 -7.05 -6.39
N ALA A 145 -10.04 -6.42 -7.53
CA ALA A 145 -9.29 -6.59 -8.77
C ALA A 145 -7.83 -6.15 -8.62
N ALA A 146 -7.56 -5.04 -7.93
CA ALA A 146 -6.20 -4.61 -7.67
C ALA A 146 -5.40 -5.59 -6.80
N LEU A 147 -6.00 -6.07 -5.71
CA LEU A 147 -5.36 -7.04 -4.83
C LEU A 147 -5.07 -8.36 -5.55
N SER A 148 -5.97 -8.87 -6.40
CA SER A 148 -5.74 -10.12 -7.14
C SER A 148 -4.59 -10.02 -8.14
N LYS A 149 -4.30 -8.80 -8.65
CA LYS A 149 -3.15 -8.56 -9.52
C LYS A 149 -1.84 -8.39 -8.76
N CYS A 150 -1.89 -8.05 -7.47
CA CYS A 150 -0.71 -7.79 -6.66
C CYS A 150 -0.15 -9.07 -6.03
N ILE A 151 1.17 -9.11 -5.85
CA ILE A 151 1.82 -10.08 -4.97
C ILE A 151 1.53 -9.66 -3.52
N THR A 152 0.44 -10.15 -2.96
CA THR A 152 -0.11 -9.79 -1.63
C THR A 152 0.93 -9.92 -0.50
N SER A 153 1.78 -10.95 -0.56
CA SER A 153 2.88 -11.16 0.41
C SER A 153 3.93 -10.04 0.46
N ASN A 154 4.01 -9.19 -0.57
CA ASN A 154 4.93 -8.05 -0.61
C ASN A 154 4.29 -6.75 -0.14
N ILE A 155 2.96 -6.70 0.00
CA ILE A 155 2.26 -5.51 0.48
C ILE A 155 2.51 -5.34 1.98
N ARG A 156 3.11 -4.22 2.37
CA ARG A 156 3.40 -3.83 3.75
C ARG A 156 2.42 -2.79 4.27
N VAL A 157 1.96 -1.91 3.39
CA VAL A 157 0.96 -0.90 3.72
C VAL A 157 -0.20 -1.02 2.75
N PHE A 158 -1.40 -1.12 3.29
CA PHE A 158 -2.63 -1.06 2.49
C PHE A 158 -3.50 0.07 3.03
N GLN A 159 -3.88 0.98 2.14
CA GLN A 159 -4.72 2.12 2.44
C GLN A 159 -5.97 2.11 1.58
N THR A 160 -7.12 2.35 2.20
CA THR A 160 -8.37 2.62 1.50
C THR A 160 -9.01 3.88 2.05
N PHE A 161 -9.50 4.73 1.16
CA PHE A 161 -10.23 5.95 1.52
C PHE A 161 -11.46 6.06 0.63
N HIS A 162 -12.64 6.31 1.20
CA HIS A 162 -13.85 6.56 0.43
C HIS A 162 -14.54 7.84 0.91
N ARG A 163 -14.59 8.86 0.04
CA ARG A 163 -15.33 10.10 0.25
C ARG A 163 -16.82 9.84 0.44
N HIS A 164 -17.33 8.85 -0.29
CA HIS A 164 -18.71 8.42 -0.22
C HIS A 164 -18.76 7.17 0.66
N VAL A 165 -19.47 7.27 1.79
CA VAL A 165 -19.56 6.23 2.83
C VAL A 165 -20.06 4.93 2.20
N HIS A 166 -19.13 4.01 1.92
CA HIS A 166 -19.42 2.64 1.56
C HIS A 166 -18.81 1.74 2.63
N ASN A 167 -19.48 0.63 2.94
CA ASN A 167 -18.92 -0.36 3.85
C ASN A 167 -17.58 -0.82 3.29
N PHE A 168 -16.50 -0.68 4.09
CA PHE A 168 -15.23 -1.30 3.75
C PHE A 168 -15.46 -2.81 3.58
N PRO A 169 -15.07 -3.41 2.44
CA PRO A 169 -15.41 -4.80 2.18
C PRO A 169 -14.48 -5.70 2.97
N ILE A 170 -15.00 -6.26 4.06
CA ILE A 170 -14.19 -7.05 4.99
C ILE A 170 -13.60 -8.32 4.38
N ASP A 171 -14.23 -8.82 3.32
CA ASP A 171 -13.76 -9.96 2.55
C ASP A 171 -12.41 -9.68 1.87
N LEU A 172 -12.02 -8.40 1.71
CA LEU A 172 -10.68 -8.00 1.29
C LEU A 172 -9.58 -8.46 2.25
N LEU A 173 -9.87 -8.57 3.55
CA LEU A 173 -8.84 -8.76 4.59
C LEU A 173 -8.39 -10.21 4.73
N THR A 174 -8.13 -10.91 3.62
CA THR A 174 -7.70 -12.31 3.64
C THR A 174 -6.54 -12.53 4.63
N PHE A 175 -6.43 -13.76 5.16
CA PHE A 175 -5.33 -14.10 6.08
C PHE A 175 -3.97 -13.75 5.49
N GLU A 176 -3.74 -14.03 4.21
CA GLU A 176 -2.51 -13.72 3.50
C GLU A 176 -2.22 -12.21 3.47
N LEU A 177 -3.22 -11.38 3.18
CA LEU A 177 -3.05 -9.92 3.17
C LEU A 177 -2.75 -9.42 4.58
N LEU A 178 -3.54 -9.79 5.59
CA LEU A 178 -3.31 -9.34 6.96
C LEU A 178 -1.97 -9.83 7.53
N GLU A 179 -1.50 -11.00 7.13
CA GLU A 179 -0.20 -11.55 7.52
C GLU A 179 0.96 -10.76 6.90
N SER A 180 0.83 -10.24 5.67
CA SER A 180 1.88 -9.45 5.03
C SER A 180 1.95 -8.00 5.52
N LEU A 181 0.82 -7.44 5.91
CA LEU A 181 0.67 -6.03 6.30
C LEU A 181 1.39 -5.69 7.61
N GLN A 182 2.08 -4.57 7.59
CA GLN A 182 2.57 -3.84 8.75
C GLN A 182 1.59 -2.74 9.16
N LEU A 183 0.92 -2.12 8.19
CA LEU A 183 -0.08 -1.08 8.41
C LEU A 183 -1.30 -1.28 7.49
N LEU A 184 -2.47 -1.35 8.12
CA LEU A 184 -3.77 -1.25 7.47
C LEU A 184 -4.37 0.13 7.78
N ASN A 185 -4.53 1.00 6.79
CA ASN A 185 -5.20 2.28 6.97
C ASN A 185 -6.55 2.27 6.26
N VAL A 186 -7.64 2.38 7.03
CA VAL A 186 -8.99 2.43 6.47
C VAL A 186 -9.68 3.70 6.93
N SER A 187 -9.74 4.67 6.03
CA SER A 187 -10.49 5.89 6.27
C SER A 187 -11.98 5.63 6.05
N ASN A 188 -12.82 6.02 7.02
CA ASN A 188 -14.28 5.99 6.95
C ASN A 188 -14.89 4.58 6.92
N VAL A 189 -14.67 3.84 8.01
CA VAL A 189 -15.30 2.56 8.31
C VAL A 189 -16.77 2.80 8.70
N ALA A 190 -17.68 2.43 7.81
CA ALA A 190 -19.12 2.39 8.08
C ALA A 190 -19.55 1.12 8.85
N MET A 191 -18.75 0.06 8.77
CA MET A 191 -19.08 -1.24 9.35
C MET A 191 -18.83 -1.26 10.86
N PHE A 192 -19.88 -1.59 11.62
CA PHE A 192 -19.78 -1.83 13.06
C PHE A 192 -18.95 -3.09 13.35
N GLY A 193 -18.11 -3.06 14.40
CA GLY A 193 -17.29 -4.21 14.78
C GLY A 193 -16.03 -4.46 13.95
N PHE A 194 -15.66 -3.56 13.03
CA PHE A 194 -14.42 -3.68 12.26
C PHE A 194 -13.15 -3.99 13.09
N PRO A 195 -12.83 -3.23 14.18
CA PRO A 195 -11.65 -3.54 14.97
C PRO A 195 -11.71 -4.90 15.66
N VAL A 196 -12.90 -5.38 16.03
CA VAL A 196 -13.09 -6.72 16.59
C VAL A 196 -12.66 -7.77 15.57
N ILE A 197 -13.09 -7.64 14.32
CA ILE A 197 -12.80 -8.68 13.32
C ILE A 197 -11.30 -8.73 12.99
N VAL A 198 -10.65 -7.56 12.90
CA VAL A 198 -9.20 -7.49 12.67
C VAL A 198 -8.42 -8.05 13.86
N ALA A 199 -8.80 -7.69 15.09
CA ALA A 199 -8.18 -8.22 16.30
C ALA A 199 -8.32 -9.74 16.39
N GLY A 200 -9.51 -10.28 16.12
CA GLY A 200 -9.75 -11.73 16.09
C GLY A 200 -8.86 -12.45 15.08
N ARG A 201 -8.64 -11.89 13.89
CA ARG A 201 -7.73 -12.47 12.89
C ARG A 201 -6.26 -12.41 13.33
N TRP A 202 -5.83 -11.30 13.94
CA TRP A 202 -4.47 -11.19 14.47
C TRP A 202 -4.20 -12.15 15.64
N MET A 203 -5.18 -12.44 16.49
CA MET A 203 -5.03 -13.45 17.55
C MET A 203 -4.72 -14.85 17.01
N MET A 204 -5.16 -15.16 15.79
CA MET A 204 -4.94 -16.46 15.14
C MET A 204 -3.56 -16.59 14.47
N MET A 205 -2.80 -15.50 14.35
CA MET A 205 -1.52 -15.45 13.64
C MET A 205 -0.34 -15.62 14.62
N ARG A 206 0.74 -16.27 14.15
CA ARG A 206 1.93 -16.57 14.99
C ARG A 206 2.89 -15.41 15.16
N ASP A 207 2.90 -14.45 14.23
CA ASP A 207 3.79 -13.29 14.26
C ASP A 207 3.03 -12.02 13.88
N THR A 208 2.60 -11.28 14.89
CA THR A 208 1.78 -10.09 14.72
C THR A 208 2.34 -8.85 15.37
N VAL A 209 3.43 -8.97 16.15
CA VAL A 209 4.04 -7.83 16.83
C VAL A 209 4.46 -6.77 15.81
N GLY A 210 4.10 -5.52 16.07
CA GLY A 210 4.39 -4.38 15.20
C GLY A 210 3.37 -4.16 14.08
N LYS A 211 2.36 -5.03 13.93
CA LYS A 211 1.21 -4.79 13.04
C LYS A 211 0.32 -3.69 13.60
N LYS A 212 -0.21 -2.89 12.68
CA LYS A 212 -1.03 -1.71 13.00
C LYS A 212 -2.23 -1.61 12.09
N MET A 213 -3.27 -1.01 12.64
CA MET A 213 -4.44 -0.58 11.93
C MET A 213 -4.77 0.83 12.37
N GLN A 214 -4.98 1.71 11.40
CA GLN A 214 -5.52 3.05 11.62
C GLN A 214 -6.87 3.10 10.94
N PHE A 215 -7.87 3.64 11.63
CA PHE A 215 -9.18 3.75 11.05
C PHE A 215 -9.99 4.92 11.60
N ALA A 216 -10.89 5.42 10.76
CA ALA A 216 -11.83 6.47 11.12
C ALA A 216 -13.26 5.93 11.03
N THR A 217 -14.14 6.28 11.97
CA THR A 217 -15.53 5.82 11.97
C THR A 217 -16.46 6.86 12.57
N LYS A 218 -17.72 6.89 12.11
CA LYS A 218 -18.78 7.72 12.71
C LYS A 218 -19.47 7.05 13.90
N SER A 219 -19.13 5.78 14.18
CA SER A 219 -19.72 5.04 15.30
C SER A 219 -19.10 5.46 16.63
N LYS A 220 -19.91 6.09 17.49
CA LYS A 220 -19.52 6.45 18.87
C LYS A 220 -19.45 5.24 19.82
N GLN A 221 -19.84 4.05 19.36
CA GLN A 221 -19.89 2.84 20.17
C GLN A 221 -18.68 1.92 19.95
N THR A 222 -17.73 2.32 19.11
CA THR A 222 -16.59 1.48 18.70
C THR A 222 -15.79 0.94 19.88
N MET A 223 -15.38 1.80 20.81
CA MET A 223 -14.60 1.40 21.99
C MET A 223 -15.40 0.48 22.91
N ALA A 224 -16.64 0.87 23.25
CA ALA A 224 -17.51 0.09 24.14
C ALA A 224 -17.82 -1.30 23.56
N HIS A 225 -18.04 -1.39 22.25
CA HIS A 225 -18.29 -2.67 21.59
C HIS A 225 -17.04 -3.56 21.61
N PHE A 226 -15.86 -2.99 21.32
CA PHE A 226 -14.60 -3.72 21.39
C PHE A 226 -14.31 -4.26 22.80
N GLN A 227 -14.54 -3.45 23.84
CA GLN A 227 -14.41 -3.85 25.24
C GLN A 227 -15.39 -4.97 25.61
N ASN A 228 -16.65 -4.85 25.21
CA ASN A 228 -17.67 -5.84 25.52
C ASN A 228 -17.39 -7.20 24.85
N GLU A 229 -16.98 -7.19 23.58
CA GLU A 229 -16.66 -8.43 22.86
C GLU A 229 -15.50 -9.18 23.51
N TYR A 230 -14.49 -8.46 23.97
CA TYR A 230 -13.29 -9.04 24.57
C TYR A 230 -13.24 -8.89 26.09
N HIS A 231 -14.38 -8.79 26.77
CA HIS A 231 -14.44 -8.52 28.21
C HIS A 231 -13.59 -9.51 29.04
N ASP A 232 -13.62 -10.80 28.69
CA ASP A 232 -12.84 -11.87 29.34
C ASP A 232 -11.32 -11.77 29.15
N ARG A 233 -10.89 -11.01 28.14
CA ARG A 233 -9.47 -10.78 27.79
C ARG A 233 -9.04 -9.35 28.08
N SER A 234 -10.00 -8.46 28.37
CA SER A 234 -9.78 -7.05 28.56
C SER A 234 -9.13 -6.81 29.91
N GLN A 235 -8.10 -5.96 29.93
CA GLN A 235 -7.57 -5.43 31.18
C GLN A 235 -8.17 -4.05 31.38
N TYR A 236 -8.84 -3.87 32.52
CA TYR A 236 -9.47 -2.60 32.87
C TYR A 236 -8.41 -1.51 33.00
N HIS A 237 -8.56 -0.45 32.21
CA HIS A 237 -7.69 0.71 32.26
C HIS A 237 -8.49 1.92 32.80
N PRO A 238 -7.90 2.76 33.66
CA PRO A 238 -8.57 3.96 34.18
C PRO A 238 -8.88 5.02 33.11
N SER A 239 -8.22 4.99 31.93
CA SER A 239 -8.58 5.85 30.80
C SER A 239 -9.60 5.18 29.88
N GLU A 240 -10.72 5.85 29.65
CA GLU A 240 -11.77 5.43 28.71
C GLU A 240 -11.32 5.48 27.23
N SER A 241 -10.19 6.12 26.94
CA SER A 241 -9.66 6.25 25.58
C SER A 241 -8.84 5.04 25.10
N VAL A 242 -8.60 4.04 25.95
CA VAL A 242 -7.77 2.88 25.60
C VAL A 242 -8.40 1.59 26.08
N CYS A 243 -8.37 0.57 25.22
CA CYS A 243 -8.69 -0.80 25.57
C CYS A 243 -7.51 -1.70 25.23
N LYS A 244 -7.06 -2.49 26.21
CA LYS A 244 -6.03 -3.52 26.04
C LYS A 244 -6.68 -4.89 26.20
N ILE A 245 -6.37 -5.80 25.27
CA ILE A 245 -6.81 -7.19 25.33
C ILE A 245 -5.62 -8.14 25.21
N GLY A 246 -5.61 -9.19 26.03
CA GLY A 246 -4.59 -10.24 25.97
C GLY A 246 -4.81 -11.19 24.79
N THR A 247 -3.72 -11.68 24.20
CA THR A 247 -3.76 -12.75 23.19
C THR A 247 -3.46 -14.11 23.83
N ASP A 248 -3.58 -15.20 23.07
CA ASP A 248 -3.19 -16.54 23.53
C ASP A 248 -1.65 -16.70 23.64
N SER A 249 -0.90 -15.74 23.10
CA SER A 249 0.56 -15.70 23.23
C SER A 249 0.97 -14.87 24.44
N ALA A 250 1.70 -15.49 25.37
CA ALA A 250 2.19 -14.82 26.56
C ALA A 250 3.03 -13.59 26.21
N GLY A 251 2.78 -12.48 26.90
CA GLY A 251 3.48 -11.21 26.68
C GLY A 251 3.12 -10.51 25.36
N ILE A 252 2.00 -10.86 24.71
CA ILE A 252 1.50 -10.16 23.52
C ILE A 252 0.08 -9.66 23.78
N SER A 253 -0.14 -8.37 23.52
CA SER A 253 -1.43 -7.71 23.67
C SER A 253 -1.84 -7.01 22.37
N ILE A 254 -3.15 -6.87 22.17
CA ILE A 254 -3.72 -5.96 21.18
C ILE A 254 -4.25 -4.74 21.92
N VAL A 255 -3.86 -3.55 21.46
CA VAL A 255 -4.27 -2.28 22.06
C VAL A 255 -5.08 -1.50 21.04
N LEU A 256 -6.27 -1.05 21.44
CA LEU A 256 -7.10 -0.10 20.71
C LEU A 256 -7.08 1.24 21.46
N LYS A 257 -6.71 2.31 20.77
CA LYS A 257 -6.62 3.67 21.30
C LYS A 257 -7.49 4.60 20.47
N PHE A 258 -8.30 5.38 21.16
CA PHE A 258 -8.96 6.57 20.63
C PHE A 258 -7.95 7.72 20.63
N GLU A 259 -7.72 8.34 19.47
CA GLU A 259 -6.79 9.46 19.33
C GLU A 259 -7.51 10.80 19.38
N GLN A 260 -8.56 10.96 18.55
CA GLN A 260 -9.27 12.23 18.41
C GLN A 260 -10.66 12.05 17.79
N GLU A 261 -11.49 13.08 17.94
CA GLU A 261 -12.76 13.24 17.23
C GLU A 261 -12.70 14.57 16.47
N LEU A 262 -12.96 14.53 15.17
CA LEU A 262 -13.10 15.71 14.32
C LEU A 262 -14.51 15.68 13.73
N GLU A 263 -15.28 16.74 13.99
CA GLU A 263 -16.70 16.81 13.65
C GLU A 263 -17.47 15.61 14.24
N ASP A 264 -18.01 14.73 13.41
CA ASP A 264 -18.71 13.50 13.80
C ASP A 264 -17.92 12.22 13.52
N THR A 265 -16.61 12.34 13.28
CA THR A 265 -15.73 11.21 12.94
C THR A 265 -14.71 10.99 14.05
N GLN A 266 -14.70 9.77 14.58
CA GLN A 266 -13.74 9.30 15.58
C GLN A 266 -12.59 8.56 14.90
N TYR A 267 -11.40 8.79 15.42
CA TYR A 267 -10.15 8.33 14.85
C TYR A 267 -9.42 7.42 15.85
N PHE A 268 -9.09 6.22 15.40
CA PHE A 268 -8.54 5.16 16.24
C PHE A 268 -7.26 4.58 15.65
N ILE A 269 -6.41 4.09 16.56
CA ILE A 269 -5.26 3.27 16.23
C ILE A 269 -5.36 1.96 17.00
N MET A 270 -5.12 0.86 16.32
CA MET A 270 -5.03 -0.46 16.90
C MET A 270 -3.68 -1.07 16.55
N GLY A 271 -3.00 -1.68 17.53
CA GLY A 271 -1.69 -2.27 17.31
C GLY A 271 -1.48 -3.54 18.12
N VAL A 272 -0.56 -4.38 17.65
CA VAL A 272 -0.10 -5.55 18.40
C VAL A 272 1.29 -5.28 18.95
N VAL A 273 1.43 -5.41 20.26
CA VAL A 273 2.59 -4.98 21.03
C VAL A 273 3.05 -6.09 21.94
N ARG A 274 4.36 -6.12 22.23
CA ARG A 274 4.89 -6.93 23.32
C ARG A 274 4.60 -6.22 24.63
N TYR A 275 4.37 -7.01 25.66
CA TYR A 275 4.11 -6.52 26.99
C TYR A 275 4.90 -7.36 27.97
N ASP A 276 5.76 -6.70 28.75
CA ASP A 276 6.29 -7.24 29.98
C ASP A 276 5.31 -6.88 31.10
N ASP A 277 4.94 -7.84 31.95
CA ASP A 277 4.04 -7.61 33.09
C ASP A 277 4.58 -6.57 34.08
N ASN A 278 5.88 -6.22 33.98
CA ASN A 278 6.55 -5.20 34.77
C ASN A 278 6.54 -3.79 34.14
N GLU A 279 6.21 -3.66 32.86
CA GLU A 279 6.18 -2.37 32.15
C GLU A 279 4.82 -1.69 32.33
N GLY A 280 4.87 -0.39 32.60
CA GLY A 280 3.66 0.40 32.74
C GLY A 280 2.96 0.52 31.40
N ILE A 281 1.65 0.79 31.42
CA ILE A 281 0.95 1.08 30.17
C ILE A 281 1.60 2.25 29.43
N GLU A 282 2.21 3.22 30.12
CA GLU A 282 3.02 4.34 29.59
C GLU A 282 4.12 3.89 28.60
N ASP A 283 4.77 2.76 28.84
CA ASP A 283 5.81 2.22 27.93
C ASP A 283 5.19 1.71 26.61
N LEU A 284 3.96 1.19 26.65
CA LEU A 284 3.18 0.84 25.45
C LEU A 284 2.81 2.06 24.61
N TRP A 285 2.75 3.27 25.21
CA TRP A 285 2.49 4.51 24.45
C TRP A 285 3.74 4.96 23.72
N SER A 286 4.91 4.86 24.35
CA SER A 286 6.16 5.10 23.63
C SER A 286 6.27 4.17 22.43
N ASP A 287 5.87 2.90 22.58
CA ASP A 287 5.79 1.98 21.45
C ASP A 287 4.73 2.43 20.44
N MET A 288 3.48 2.70 20.83
CA MET A 288 2.43 3.14 19.91
C MET A 288 2.71 4.47 19.19
N ASP A 289 3.37 5.41 19.86
CA ASP A 289 3.77 6.72 19.34
C ASP A 289 5.03 6.59 18.45
N ALA A 290 6.00 5.74 18.82
CA ALA A 290 7.10 5.34 17.93
C ALA A 290 6.59 4.60 16.69
N LEU A 291 5.45 3.91 16.83
CA LEU A 291 4.74 3.28 15.74
C LEU A 291 3.99 4.32 14.85
N THR A 292 3.93 5.61 15.23
CA THR A 292 3.25 6.68 14.48
C THR A 292 4.08 7.98 14.33
N PRO A 293 5.28 7.95 13.71
CA PRO A 293 6.14 9.13 13.66
C PRO A 293 5.60 10.33 12.87
N ASN A 294 4.55 10.13 12.05
CA ASN A 294 4.12 11.10 11.04
C ASN A 294 2.59 11.25 10.90
N GLY A 295 1.79 10.84 11.91
CA GLY A 295 0.34 11.09 11.93
C GLY A 295 -0.36 10.79 10.60
N ILE A 296 -0.56 9.52 10.26
CA ILE A 296 -1.41 9.21 9.11
C ILE A 296 -2.85 9.06 9.60
N TRP A 297 -3.71 9.93 9.06
CA TRP A 297 -5.16 9.87 9.05
C TRP A 297 -5.61 9.90 7.58
#